data_AF-A0A964E797-F1
#
_entry.id   AF-A0A964E797-F1
#
_cell.length_a   1.000
_cell.length_b   1.000
_cell.length_c   1.000
_cell.angle_alpha   90.00
_cell.angle_beta   90.00
_cell.angle_gamma   90.00
#
_symmetry.space_group_name_H-M   'P 1'
#
loop_
_entity.id
_entity.type
_entity.pdbx_description
1 polymer ?
#
loop_
_entity_poly.entity_id
_entity_poly.type
_entity_poly.pdbx_seq_one_letter_code
_entity_poly.pdbx_strand_id
1 'polypeptide(L)'
;MKSQEQILFEILEPLQRLLEYAKDPVSEISSYKALLDEISTLVSQESELKNDLGLSNIAQALRDWVDLHGDVGTNVGSEKLQTLQRGYEQIRLQTTFSLMGAYKSLKSAQGEYTAPFTDEEGELHGVSAINEVSGGVVYSSVGRQNVILLPKLDDVASSDQVKEILNGFLQIFEATPQAYNWIIDFSNVKQVPLLLVGTLIGYKEELRKRGRYLLCSWLRNDALPEDTMRTAIRMFHLKQTAGYWFSKDTA
;
A
#
# COMPACT_ATOMS: atom_id res chain seq x y z
N MET A 1 -18.42 6.45 15.77
CA MET A 1 -17.14 6.97 15.25
C MET A 1 -16.57 5.92 14.32
N LYS A 2 -16.10 6.32 13.14
CA LYS A 2 -15.34 5.41 12.26
C LYS A 2 -13.97 5.16 12.90
N SER A 3 -13.38 3.99 12.67
CA SER A 3 -12.01 3.74 13.12
C SER A 3 -11.01 4.41 12.17
N GLN A 4 -9.80 4.74 12.63
CA GLN A 4 -8.77 5.39 11.79
C GLN A 4 -8.49 4.60 10.49
N GLU A 5 -8.54 3.28 10.58
CA GLU A 5 -8.40 2.34 9.48
C GLU A 5 -9.51 2.49 8.43
N GLN A 6 -10.75 2.73 8.87
CA GLN A 6 -11.89 2.96 7.99
C GLN A 6 -11.78 4.29 7.24
N ILE A 7 -11.23 5.33 7.88
CA ILE A 7 -11.05 6.62 7.22
C ILE A 7 -9.90 6.57 6.20
N LEU A 8 -8.78 5.93 6.54
CA LEU A 8 -7.69 5.73 5.58
C LEU A 8 -8.13 4.93 4.36
N PHE A 9 -8.98 3.93 4.59
CA PHE A 9 -9.61 3.18 3.51
C PHE A 9 -10.47 4.09 2.60
N GLU A 10 -11.32 4.93 3.20
CA GLU A 10 -12.16 5.87 2.46
C GLU A 10 -11.36 6.94 1.70
N ILE A 11 -10.10 7.19 2.08
CA ILE A 11 -9.21 8.12 1.36
C ILE A 11 -8.48 7.42 0.20
N LEU A 12 -8.09 6.16 0.36
CA LEU A 12 -7.32 5.41 -0.66
C LEU A 12 -8.08 5.22 -1.97
N GLU A 13 -9.39 4.93 -1.92
CA GLU A 13 -10.19 4.69 -3.13
C GLU A 13 -10.38 5.97 -3.98
N PRO A 14 -10.80 7.13 -3.43
CA PRO A 14 -10.79 8.40 -4.16
C PRO A 14 -9.42 8.77 -4.74
N LEU A 15 -8.32 8.54 -4.01
CA LEU A 15 -6.96 8.81 -4.49
C LEU A 15 -6.58 7.93 -5.68
N GLN A 16 -6.93 6.65 -5.63
CA GLN A 16 -6.68 5.73 -6.72
C GLN A 16 -7.47 6.15 -7.98
N ARG A 17 -8.75 6.52 -7.82
CA ARG A 17 -9.58 7.04 -8.93
C ARG A 17 -8.95 8.29 -9.53
N LEU A 18 -8.44 9.19 -8.69
CA LEU A 18 -7.76 10.42 -9.12
C LEU A 18 -6.49 10.14 -9.93
N LEU A 19 -5.69 9.15 -9.53
CA LEU A 19 -4.53 8.69 -10.31
C LEU A 19 -4.92 8.12 -11.67
N GLU A 20 -6.00 7.34 -11.72
CA GLU A 20 -6.50 6.75 -12.97
C GLU A 20 -6.95 7.85 -13.94
N TYR A 21 -7.66 8.86 -13.44
CA TYR A 21 -8.03 10.05 -14.23
C TYR A 21 -6.81 10.82 -14.75
N ALA A 22 -5.75 10.94 -13.94
CA ALA A 22 -4.53 11.61 -14.39
C ALA A 22 -3.83 10.86 -15.53
N LYS A 23 -3.91 9.52 -15.56
CA LYS A 23 -3.30 8.67 -16.60
C LYS A 23 -4.06 8.70 -17.93
N ASP A 24 -5.38 8.92 -17.89
CA ASP A 24 -6.23 8.98 -19.08
C ASP A 24 -7.30 10.09 -18.93
N PRO A 25 -6.98 11.35 -19.26
CA PRO A 25 -7.86 12.50 -19.04
C PRO A 25 -8.99 12.55 -20.09
N VAL A 26 -9.89 11.56 -20.07
CA VAL A 26 -11.00 11.44 -21.05
C VAL A 26 -12.31 12.04 -20.53
N SER A 27 -12.39 12.52 -19.29
CA SER A 27 -13.65 13.04 -18.73
C SER A 27 -13.52 14.31 -17.89
N GLU A 28 -14.65 15.02 -17.81
CA GLU A 28 -14.83 16.39 -17.35
C GLU A 28 -14.18 16.71 -15.99
N ILE A 29 -13.52 17.87 -15.94
CA ILE A 29 -12.89 18.49 -14.75
C ILE A 29 -13.81 18.60 -13.53
N SER A 30 -15.13 18.59 -13.75
CA SER A 30 -16.16 18.52 -12.71
C SER A 30 -16.01 17.28 -11.82
N SER A 31 -15.69 16.12 -12.41
CA SER A 31 -15.48 14.85 -11.67
C SER A 31 -14.19 14.88 -10.85
N TYR A 32 -13.17 15.58 -11.35
CA TYR A 32 -11.88 15.72 -10.70
C TYR A 32 -11.96 16.60 -9.44
N LYS A 33 -12.60 17.77 -9.52
CA LYS A 33 -12.82 18.65 -8.36
C LYS A 33 -13.67 17.98 -7.27
N ALA A 34 -14.71 17.23 -7.67
CA ALA A 34 -15.55 16.50 -6.73
C ALA A 34 -14.76 15.46 -5.91
N LEU A 35 -13.85 14.71 -6.54
CA LEU A 35 -13.00 13.73 -5.84
C LEU A 35 -12.04 14.38 -4.85
N LEU A 36 -11.53 15.58 -5.15
CA LEU A 36 -10.65 16.31 -4.26
C LEU A 36 -11.37 16.96 -3.10
N ASP A 37 -12.59 17.44 -3.34
CA ASP A 37 -13.45 17.94 -2.28
C ASP A 37 -13.85 16.78 -1.35
N GLU A 38 -14.11 15.58 -1.90
CA GLU A 38 -14.31 14.35 -1.13
C GLU A 38 -13.08 14.01 -0.26
N ILE A 39 -11.88 13.94 -0.85
CA ILE A 39 -10.62 13.69 -0.12
C ILE A 39 -10.36 14.77 0.94
N SER A 40 -10.51 16.03 0.58
CA SER A 40 -10.28 17.16 1.50
C SER A 40 -11.28 17.15 2.65
N THR A 41 -12.54 16.79 2.39
CA THR A 41 -13.56 16.63 3.41
C THR A 41 -13.18 15.51 4.37
N LEU A 42 -12.82 14.32 3.85
CA LEU A 42 -12.39 13.18 4.65
C LEU A 42 -11.17 13.50 5.52
N VAL A 43 -10.16 14.17 4.96
CA VAL A 43 -8.97 14.64 5.70
C VAL A 43 -9.32 15.72 6.73
N SER A 44 -10.31 16.57 6.46
CA SER A 44 -10.70 17.66 7.36
C SER A 44 -11.53 17.23 8.57
N GLN A 45 -12.29 16.15 8.44
CA GLN A 45 -13.17 15.61 9.47
C GLN A 45 -12.42 14.92 10.62
N GLU A 46 -11.12 14.66 10.44
CA GLU A 46 -10.30 13.94 11.40
C GLU A 46 -9.07 14.77 11.80
N SER A 47 -9.24 15.57 12.85
CA SER A 47 -8.20 16.45 13.39
C SER A 47 -6.96 15.69 13.87
N GLU A 48 -7.13 14.42 14.28
CA GLU A 48 -6.01 13.55 14.66
C GLU A 48 -5.22 13.11 13.43
N LEU A 49 -5.88 12.72 12.32
CA LEU A 49 -5.19 12.30 11.08
C LEU A 49 -4.36 13.43 10.41
N LYS A 50 -4.79 14.69 10.56
CA LYS A 50 -4.10 15.87 10.00
C LYS A 50 -2.65 16.05 10.44
N ASN A 51 -2.33 15.71 11.69
CA ASN A 51 -1.01 15.93 12.27
C ASN A 51 -0.12 14.67 12.25
N ASP A 52 -0.74 13.50 12.13
CA ASP A 52 -0.10 12.25 12.55
C ASP A 52 0.43 11.44 11.33
N LEU A 53 -0.21 11.54 10.15
CA LEU A 53 0.13 10.72 8.96
C LEU A 53 0.76 11.48 7.78
N GLY A 54 1.13 12.75 7.94
CA GLY A 54 1.60 13.55 6.80
C GLY A 54 0.53 13.77 5.72
N LEU A 55 -0.74 13.48 6.01
CA LEU A 55 -1.89 13.73 5.14
C LEU A 55 -2.04 15.21 4.78
N SER A 56 -1.50 16.12 5.59
CA SER A 56 -1.35 17.54 5.27
C SER A 56 -0.43 17.77 4.07
N ASN A 57 0.70 17.05 3.97
CA ASN A 57 1.64 17.13 2.83
C ASN A 57 1.04 16.50 1.58
N ILE A 58 0.24 15.45 1.73
CA ILE A 58 -0.48 14.80 0.61
C ILE A 58 -1.63 15.69 0.12
N ALA A 59 -2.42 16.24 1.05
CA ALA A 59 -3.46 17.21 0.73
C ALA A 59 -2.87 18.47 0.09
N GLN A 60 -1.70 18.91 0.54
CA GLN A 60 -0.97 20.02 -0.07
C GLN A 60 -0.42 19.62 -1.44
N ALA A 61 0.19 18.45 -1.63
CA ALA A 61 0.67 17.99 -2.94
C ALA A 61 -0.47 17.80 -3.95
N LEU A 62 -1.64 17.33 -3.50
CA LEU A 62 -2.85 17.24 -4.30
C LEU A 62 -3.40 18.63 -4.63
N ARG A 63 -3.43 19.57 -3.68
CA ARG A 63 -3.83 20.96 -3.92
C ARG A 63 -2.87 21.68 -4.86
N ASP A 64 -1.56 21.54 -4.66
CA ASP A 64 -0.53 22.09 -5.53
C ASP A 64 -0.66 21.53 -6.95
N TRP A 65 -1.01 20.25 -7.09
CA TRP A 65 -1.32 19.66 -8.38
C TRP A 65 -2.58 20.27 -9.00
N VAL A 66 -3.63 20.50 -8.21
CA VAL A 66 -4.93 21.08 -8.64
C VAL A 66 -4.78 22.53 -9.06
N ASP A 67 -4.14 23.34 -8.24
CA ASP A 67 -4.00 24.77 -8.45
C ASP A 67 -3.13 25.06 -9.68
N LEU A 68 -2.20 24.15 -10.00
CA LEU A 68 -1.31 24.27 -11.14
C LEU A 68 -1.92 23.75 -12.46
N HIS A 69 -3.03 22.99 -12.42
CA HIS A 69 -3.63 22.34 -13.60
C HIS A 69 -5.17 22.45 -13.66
N GLY A 70 -5.77 23.28 -12.81
CA GLY A 70 -7.18 23.68 -12.89
C GLY A 70 -7.50 24.50 -14.14
N ASP A 71 -6.47 24.90 -14.89
CA ASP A 71 -6.57 25.39 -16.27
C ASP A 71 -6.33 24.23 -17.26
N VAL A 72 -7.37 24.00 -18.04
CA VAL A 72 -7.70 22.77 -18.76
C VAL A 72 -6.78 22.52 -19.95
N GLY A 73 -6.32 21.28 -20.13
CA GLY A 73 -5.97 20.75 -21.45
C GLY A 73 -4.50 20.49 -21.76
N THR A 74 -3.63 20.40 -20.75
CA THR A 74 -2.24 19.99 -20.97
C THR A 74 -2.01 18.54 -20.59
N ASN A 75 -1.41 17.75 -21.50
CA ASN A 75 -0.93 16.40 -21.22
C ASN A 75 -0.12 16.42 -19.91
N VAL A 76 -0.50 15.61 -18.93
CA VAL A 76 0.28 15.46 -17.70
C VAL A 76 1.64 14.89 -18.11
N GLY A 77 2.70 15.68 -17.98
CA GLY A 77 4.06 15.22 -18.28
C GLY A 77 4.37 13.96 -17.47
N SER A 78 5.07 13.00 -18.07
CA SER A 78 5.39 11.69 -17.47
C SER A 78 6.03 11.80 -16.08
N GLU A 79 6.87 12.81 -15.85
CA GLU A 79 7.52 13.11 -14.57
C GLU A 79 6.52 13.47 -13.44
N LYS A 80 5.43 14.17 -13.78
CA LYS A 80 4.40 14.57 -12.82
C LYS A 80 3.49 13.40 -12.46
N LEU A 81 3.17 12.53 -13.43
CA LEU A 81 2.45 11.27 -13.17
C LEU A 81 3.25 10.35 -12.25
N GLN A 82 4.58 10.29 -12.45
CA GLN A 82 5.47 9.53 -11.56
C GLN A 82 5.47 10.11 -10.14
N THR A 83 5.47 11.43 -9.98
CA THR A 83 5.39 12.08 -8.66
C THR A 83 4.08 11.73 -7.94
N LEU A 84 2.94 11.82 -8.62
CA LEU A 84 1.65 11.43 -8.04
C LEU A 84 1.61 9.94 -7.66
N GLN A 85 2.11 9.07 -8.54
CA GLN A 85 2.13 7.64 -8.29
C GLN A 85 2.99 7.30 -7.06
N ARG A 86 4.18 7.91 -6.93
CA ARG A 86 5.02 7.78 -5.74
C ARG A 86 4.34 8.27 -4.47
N GLY A 87 3.63 9.41 -4.54
CA GLY A 87 2.86 9.94 -3.42
C GLY A 87 1.77 8.98 -2.95
N TYR A 88 1.06 8.35 -3.89
CA TYR A 88 0.05 7.33 -3.57
C TYR A 88 0.65 6.07 -2.95
N GLU A 89 1.76 5.58 -3.50
CA GLU A 89 2.49 4.42 -2.95
C GLU A 89 2.99 4.70 -1.53
N GLN A 90 3.48 5.92 -1.26
CA GLN A 90 3.82 6.37 0.09
C GLN A 90 2.65 6.26 1.07
N ILE A 91 1.45 6.72 0.66
CA ILE A 91 0.25 6.65 1.49
C ILE A 91 -0.12 5.20 1.81
N ARG A 92 -0.07 4.33 0.79
CA ARG A 92 -0.33 2.89 0.98
C ARG A 92 0.66 2.27 1.95
N LEU A 93 1.95 2.54 1.77
CA LEU A 93 3.00 2.07 2.68
C LEU A 93 2.74 2.55 4.11
N GLN A 94 2.53 3.85 4.31
CA GLN A 94 2.28 4.44 5.63
C GLN A 94 1.01 3.87 6.28
N THR A 95 -0.06 3.72 5.52
CA THR A 95 -1.32 3.13 5.98
C THR A 95 -1.10 1.69 6.44
N THR A 96 -0.39 0.89 5.64
CA THR A 96 -0.10 -0.50 5.98
C THR A 96 0.87 -0.62 7.15
N PHE A 97 1.88 0.24 7.27
CA PHE A 97 2.69 0.29 8.50
C PHE A 97 1.85 0.68 9.72
N SER A 98 0.89 1.60 9.54
CA SER A 98 0.08 2.09 10.65
C SER A 98 -0.84 1.00 11.22
N LEU A 99 -1.50 0.27 10.33
CA LEU A 99 -2.40 -0.84 10.64
C LEU A 99 -1.73 -2.00 11.36
N MET A 100 -0.46 -2.20 11.08
CA MET A 100 0.32 -3.30 11.62
C MET A 100 0.95 -2.97 12.98
N GLY A 101 0.59 -1.84 13.60
CA GLY A 101 1.14 -1.43 14.89
C GLY A 101 2.56 -0.88 14.84
N ALA A 102 3.21 -0.87 13.67
CA ALA A 102 4.50 -0.21 13.44
C ALA A 102 4.40 1.33 13.47
N TYR A 103 3.17 1.87 13.56
CA TYR A 103 2.88 3.30 13.62
C TYR A 103 3.57 4.03 14.77
N LYS A 104 3.64 3.41 15.96
CA LYS A 104 4.27 4.03 17.13
C LYS A 104 5.72 4.43 16.83
N SER A 105 6.37 3.68 15.94
CA SER A 105 7.75 3.84 15.57
C SER A 105 7.92 4.89 14.46
N LEU A 106 6.96 5.08 13.55
CA LEU A 106 7.02 6.15 12.54
C LEU A 106 6.91 7.58 13.12
N LYS A 107 6.38 7.76 14.33
CA LYS A 107 6.19 9.07 14.98
C LYS A 107 7.47 9.88 15.18
N SER A 108 8.65 9.25 15.24
CA SER A 108 9.92 9.95 15.44
C SER A 108 10.61 10.39 14.15
N ALA A 109 10.07 10.04 12.98
CA ALA A 109 10.75 10.22 11.67
C ALA A 109 10.20 11.38 10.83
N GLN A 110 9.36 12.26 11.41
CA GLN A 110 8.81 13.43 10.71
C GLN A 110 9.88 14.54 10.56
N GLY A 111 10.80 14.34 9.62
CA GLY A 111 11.85 15.30 9.27
C GLY A 111 12.82 14.65 8.30
N GLU A 112 12.47 14.71 7.01
CA GLU A 112 13.21 14.11 5.88
C GLU A 112 13.18 12.58 5.82
N TYR A 113 12.83 12.07 4.62
CA TYR A 113 12.83 10.66 4.24
C TYR A 113 14.21 10.04 4.49
N THR A 114 14.43 9.51 5.68
CA THR A 114 15.56 8.67 6.16
C THR A 114 15.69 8.69 7.68
N ALA A 115 14.93 9.52 8.41
CA ALA A 115 15.07 9.63 9.85
C ALA A 115 14.83 8.27 10.54
N PRO A 116 15.85 7.71 11.21
CA PRO A 116 15.71 6.43 11.88
C PRO A 116 14.80 6.58 13.09
N PHE A 117 14.02 5.56 13.38
CA PHE A 117 13.12 5.53 14.52
C PHE A 117 13.53 4.48 15.53
N THR A 118 13.13 4.65 16.77
CA THR A 118 13.42 3.69 17.83
C THR A 118 12.21 2.78 18.02
N ASP A 119 12.40 1.45 17.94
CA ASP A 119 11.33 0.52 18.29
C ASP A 119 11.10 0.42 19.82
N GLU A 120 10.14 -0.41 20.23
CA GLU A 120 9.83 -0.64 21.65
C GLU A 120 11.02 -1.30 22.41
N GLU A 121 12.01 -1.84 21.69
CA GLU A 121 13.23 -2.46 22.23
C GLU A 121 14.41 -1.48 22.32
N GLY A 122 14.28 -0.25 21.80
CA GLY A 122 15.35 0.73 21.81
C GLY A 122 16.26 0.69 20.57
N GLU A 123 15.97 -0.15 19.57
CA GLU A 123 16.79 -0.26 18.35
C GLU A 123 16.43 0.83 17.33
N LEU A 124 17.47 1.45 16.76
CA LEU A 124 17.35 2.49 15.73
C LEU A 124 17.15 1.85 14.35
N HIS A 125 16.01 2.12 13.72
CA HIS A 125 15.56 1.53 12.48
C HIS A 125 15.37 2.60 11.40
N GLY A 126 16.07 2.47 10.27
CA GLY A 126 15.81 3.31 9.11
C GLY A 126 14.58 2.86 8.32
N VAL A 127 13.91 3.82 7.66
CA VAL A 127 13.02 3.54 6.54
C VAL A 127 13.89 3.50 5.28
N SER A 128 13.86 2.39 4.53
CA SER A 128 14.56 2.29 3.25
C SER A 128 13.83 3.06 2.16
N ALA A 129 14.54 3.41 1.09
CA ALA A 129 13.93 4.01 -0.09
C ALA A 129 12.79 3.13 -0.62
N ILE A 130 11.82 3.75 -1.28
CA ILE A 130 10.77 3.04 -2.00
C ILE A 130 11.38 2.52 -3.29
N ASN A 131 11.32 1.21 -3.48
CA ASN A 131 11.87 0.54 -4.65
C ASN A 131 10.74 -0.09 -5.46
N GLU A 132 10.85 -0.01 -6.78
CA GLU A 132 9.97 -0.70 -7.73
C GLU A 132 10.78 -1.80 -8.43
N VAL A 133 10.23 -3.00 -8.50
CA VAL A 133 10.83 -4.17 -9.16
C VAL A 133 9.91 -4.70 -10.26
N SER A 134 10.32 -5.80 -10.91
CA SER A 134 9.55 -6.47 -11.96
C SER A 134 8.07 -6.63 -11.61
N GLY A 135 7.23 -6.48 -12.64
CA GLY A 135 5.78 -6.57 -12.52
C GLY A 135 5.10 -5.39 -11.82
N GLY A 136 5.83 -4.29 -11.56
CA GLY A 136 5.29 -3.12 -10.85
C GLY A 136 5.07 -3.40 -9.36
N VAL A 137 5.78 -4.38 -8.80
CA VAL A 137 5.76 -4.64 -7.36
C VAL A 137 6.62 -3.57 -6.69
N VAL A 138 6.05 -2.89 -5.70
CA VAL A 138 6.73 -1.82 -4.96
C VAL A 138 7.00 -2.30 -3.55
N TYR A 139 8.17 -2.02 -3.00
CA TYR A 139 8.47 -2.38 -1.62
C TYR A 139 9.32 -1.34 -0.90
N SER A 140 9.19 -1.32 0.42
CA SER A 140 10.02 -0.55 1.32
C SER A 140 10.18 -1.31 2.63
N SER A 141 11.28 -1.02 3.31
CA SER A 141 11.69 -1.68 4.54
C SER A 141 11.67 -0.69 5.70
N VAL A 142 11.16 -1.12 6.84
CA VAL A 142 11.04 -0.31 8.06
C VAL A 142 11.45 -1.21 9.21
N GLY A 143 12.65 -0.96 9.75
CA GLY A 143 13.28 -1.86 10.73
C GLY A 143 13.45 -3.27 10.19
N ARG A 144 12.83 -4.27 10.83
CA ARG A 144 12.82 -5.67 10.38
C ARG A 144 11.59 -6.04 9.55
N GLN A 145 10.81 -5.07 9.08
CA GLN A 145 9.62 -5.30 8.25
C GLN A 145 9.89 -4.88 6.81
N ASN A 146 9.43 -5.68 5.86
CA ASN A 146 9.30 -5.33 4.44
C ASN A 146 7.83 -5.26 4.10
N VAL A 147 7.33 -4.09 3.72
CA VAL A 147 6.01 -3.95 3.14
C VAL A 147 6.16 -4.01 1.62
N ILE A 148 5.41 -4.93 1.02
CA ILE A 148 5.40 -5.21 -0.40
C ILE A 148 3.99 -4.88 -0.92
N LEU A 149 3.90 -3.84 -1.73
CA LEU A 149 2.70 -3.43 -2.40
C LEU A 149 2.54 -4.17 -3.72
N LEU A 150 1.44 -4.89 -3.87
CA LEU A 150 1.08 -5.48 -5.16
C LEU A 150 0.65 -4.40 -6.16
N PRO A 151 0.93 -4.61 -7.46
CA PRO A 151 0.45 -3.74 -8.53
C PRO A 151 -1.07 -3.83 -8.65
N LYS A 152 -1.65 -2.93 -9.46
CA LYS A 152 -3.07 -2.98 -9.78
C LYS A 152 -3.39 -4.24 -10.59
N LEU A 153 -4.35 -5.02 -10.10
CA LEU A 153 -4.86 -6.22 -10.77
C LEU A 153 -6.39 -6.16 -10.77
N ASP A 154 -6.96 -5.48 -11.78
CA ASP A 154 -8.41 -5.32 -11.91
C ASP A 154 -9.10 -6.56 -12.48
N ASP A 155 -8.47 -7.18 -13.47
CA ASP A 155 -8.98 -8.33 -14.22
C ASP A 155 -8.11 -9.57 -14.00
N VAL A 156 -8.46 -10.68 -14.66
CA VAL A 156 -7.63 -11.88 -14.69
C VAL A 156 -6.27 -11.53 -15.29
N ALA A 157 -5.25 -11.45 -14.42
CA ALA A 157 -3.89 -11.13 -14.81
C ALA A 157 -3.39 -12.10 -15.90
N SER A 158 -2.72 -11.58 -16.92
CA SER A 158 -2.12 -12.42 -17.96
C SER A 158 -1.02 -13.30 -17.36
N SER A 159 -0.74 -14.45 -17.97
CA SER A 159 0.32 -15.35 -17.48
C SER A 159 1.67 -14.64 -17.38
N ASP A 160 1.96 -13.70 -18.29
CA ASP A 160 3.22 -12.98 -18.29
C ASP A 160 3.26 -11.91 -17.21
N GLN A 161 2.14 -11.23 -16.95
CA GLN A 161 2.04 -10.30 -15.81
C GLN A 161 2.26 -11.05 -14.48
N VAL A 162 1.67 -12.24 -14.32
CA VAL A 162 1.89 -13.07 -13.12
C VAL A 162 3.36 -13.45 -12.99
N LYS A 163 4.02 -13.89 -14.07
CA LYS A 163 5.46 -14.22 -14.04
C LYS A 163 6.32 -13.01 -13.62
N GLU A 164 6.05 -11.84 -14.17
CA GLU A 164 6.77 -10.61 -13.82
C GLU A 164 6.62 -10.25 -12.34
N ILE A 165 5.40 -10.39 -11.78
CA ILE A 165 5.16 -10.19 -10.35
C ILE A 165 5.95 -11.20 -9.52
N LEU A 166 5.95 -12.48 -9.91
CA LEU A 166 6.71 -13.53 -9.22
C LEU A 166 8.23 -13.28 -9.28
N ASN A 167 8.73 -12.78 -10.41
CA ASN A 167 10.12 -12.35 -10.54
C ASN A 167 10.43 -11.17 -9.61
N GLY A 168 9.49 -10.23 -9.44
CA GLY A 168 9.60 -9.15 -8.46
C GLY A 168 9.75 -9.68 -7.03
N PHE A 169 8.93 -10.66 -6.63
CA PHE A 169 9.07 -11.32 -5.33
C PHE A 169 10.43 -12.00 -5.14
N LEU A 170 10.95 -12.68 -6.17
CA LEU A 170 12.26 -13.29 -6.11
C LEU A 170 13.36 -12.24 -5.93
N GLN A 171 13.32 -11.14 -6.68
CA GLN A 171 14.26 -10.02 -6.53
C GLN A 171 14.23 -9.46 -5.11
N ILE A 172 13.05 -9.27 -4.52
CA ILE A 172 12.92 -8.79 -3.13
C ILE A 172 13.50 -9.82 -2.16
N PHE A 173 13.24 -11.11 -2.37
CA PHE A 173 13.76 -12.19 -1.52
C PHE A 173 15.30 -12.28 -1.54
N GLU A 174 15.90 -12.01 -2.69
CA GLU A 174 17.35 -12.02 -2.87
C GLU A 174 18.02 -10.73 -2.38
N ALA A 175 17.35 -9.58 -2.56
CA ALA A 175 17.90 -8.26 -2.22
C ALA A 175 17.75 -7.91 -0.73
N THR A 176 16.76 -8.48 -0.05
CA THR A 176 16.50 -8.14 1.36
C THR A 176 17.28 -9.04 2.30
N PRO A 177 17.84 -8.51 3.41
CA PRO A 177 18.53 -9.35 4.38
C PRO A 177 17.59 -10.46 4.87
N GLN A 178 18.13 -11.65 5.09
CA GLN A 178 17.34 -12.84 5.45
C GLN A 178 16.55 -12.71 6.78
N ALA A 179 16.70 -11.58 7.48
CA ALA A 179 16.14 -11.26 8.77
C ALA A 179 14.88 -10.40 8.73
N TYR A 180 14.22 -10.22 7.58
CA TYR A 180 13.03 -9.35 7.48
C TYR A 180 11.73 -10.17 7.48
N ASN A 181 10.75 -9.67 8.23
CA ASN A 181 9.34 -10.06 8.13
C ASN A 181 8.71 -9.42 6.90
N TRP A 182 7.72 -10.07 6.31
CA TRP A 182 7.07 -9.59 5.09
C TRP A 182 5.59 -9.27 5.33
N ILE A 183 5.14 -8.16 4.77
CA ILE A 183 3.75 -7.72 4.79
C ILE A 183 3.34 -7.47 3.34
N ILE A 184 2.37 -8.23 2.84
CA ILE A 184 1.88 -8.14 1.48
C ILE A 184 0.58 -7.35 1.47
N ASP A 185 0.57 -6.23 0.76
CA ASP A 185 -0.57 -5.34 0.62
C ASP A 185 -1.34 -5.65 -0.68
N PHE A 186 -2.60 -6.05 -0.50
CA PHE A 186 -3.54 -6.38 -1.58
C PHE A 186 -4.51 -5.24 -1.92
N SER A 187 -4.30 -4.02 -1.43
CA SER A 187 -5.31 -2.94 -1.55
C SER A 187 -5.66 -2.60 -2.99
N ASN A 188 -4.70 -2.78 -3.92
CA ASN A 188 -4.86 -2.53 -5.35
C ASN A 188 -5.27 -3.78 -6.16
N VAL A 189 -5.57 -4.90 -5.51
CA VAL A 189 -5.84 -6.18 -6.17
C VAL A 189 -7.31 -6.53 -6.05
N LYS A 190 -8.03 -6.54 -7.18
CA LYS A 190 -9.41 -7.02 -7.24
C LYS A 190 -9.48 -8.54 -7.39
N GLN A 191 -8.61 -9.12 -8.22
CA GLN A 191 -8.53 -10.56 -8.45
C GLN A 191 -7.10 -11.05 -8.23
N VAL A 192 -6.92 -12.02 -7.33
CA VAL A 192 -5.60 -12.57 -7.00
C VAL A 192 -5.35 -13.82 -7.86
N PRO A 193 -4.25 -13.87 -8.64
CA PRO A 193 -3.88 -15.07 -9.38
C PRO A 193 -3.62 -16.26 -8.44
N LEU A 194 -4.20 -17.42 -8.73
CA LEU A 194 -4.06 -18.62 -7.86
C LEU A 194 -2.59 -19.02 -7.65
N LEU A 195 -1.78 -18.88 -8.69
CA LEU A 195 -0.33 -19.16 -8.62
C LEU A 195 0.36 -18.23 -7.61
N LEU A 196 -0.06 -16.97 -7.50
CA LEU A 196 0.49 -16.03 -6.52
C LEU A 196 0.22 -16.51 -5.09
N VAL A 197 -0.99 -17.02 -4.81
CA VAL A 197 -1.33 -17.58 -3.48
C VAL A 197 -0.42 -18.75 -3.12
N GLY A 198 -0.24 -19.69 -4.05
CA GLY A 198 0.65 -20.84 -3.85
C GLY A 198 2.10 -20.41 -3.55
N THR A 199 2.60 -19.43 -4.31
CA THR A 199 3.95 -18.88 -4.09
C THR A 199 4.08 -18.18 -2.74
N LEU A 200 3.10 -17.38 -2.33
CA LEU A 200 3.12 -16.70 -1.03
C LEU A 200 3.09 -17.69 0.14
N ILE A 201 2.40 -18.82 0.00
CA ILE A 201 2.47 -19.91 0.98
C ILE A 201 3.89 -20.47 1.07
N GLY A 202 4.55 -20.69 -0.08
CA GLY A 202 5.94 -21.11 -0.13
C GLY A 202 6.88 -20.13 0.59
N TYR A 203 6.78 -18.84 0.30
CA TYR A 203 7.56 -17.80 0.99
C TYR A 203 7.27 -17.75 2.49
N LYS A 204 6.01 -17.89 2.89
CA LYS A 204 5.66 -17.94 4.31
C LYS A 204 6.37 -19.09 5.04
N GLU A 205 6.40 -20.27 4.45
CA GLU A 205 7.09 -21.43 5.03
C GLU A 205 8.61 -21.21 5.09
N GLU A 206 9.21 -20.65 4.05
CA GLU A 206 10.64 -20.31 4.04
C GLU A 206 11.01 -19.24 5.08
N LEU A 207 10.19 -18.20 5.22
CA LEU A 207 10.37 -17.17 6.25
C LEU A 207 10.21 -17.77 7.65
N ARG A 208 9.24 -18.67 7.85
CA ARG A 208 9.03 -19.35 9.14
C ARG A 208 10.24 -20.17 9.57
N LYS A 209 10.90 -20.88 8.64
CA LYS A 209 12.15 -21.61 8.94
C LYS A 209 13.27 -20.71 9.47
N ARG A 210 13.21 -19.40 9.16
CA ARG A 210 14.16 -18.38 9.60
C ARG A 210 13.68 -17.60 10.84
N GLY A 211 12.60 -18.04 11.48
CA GLY A 211 12.00 -17.31 12.61
C GLY A 211 11.42 -15.96 12.20
N ARG A 212 10.88 -15.87 10.99
CA ARG A 212 10.22 -14.69 10.41
C ARG A 212 8.81 -15.04 9.97
N TYR A 213 8.00 -14.03 9.71
CA TYR A 213 6.62 -14.21 9.29
C TYR A 213 6.30 -13.50 7.98
N LEU A 214 5.22 -13.95 7.35
CA LEU A 214 4.58 -13.29 6.23
C LEU A 214 3.11 -13.03 6.59
N LEU A 215 2.72 -11.77 6.50
CA LEU A 215 1.38 -11.28 6.79
C LEU A 215 0.77 -10.70 5.51
N CYS A 216 -0.54 -10.83 5.37
CA CYS A 216 -1.33 -10.25 4.29
C CYS A 216 -2.22 -9.14 4.87
N SER A 217 -2.30 -8.00 4.19
CA SER A 217 -3.26 -6.93 4.49
C SER A 217 -4.17 -6.68 3.29
N TRP A 218 -5.37 -6.17 3.56
CA TRP A 218 -6.28 -5.65 2.54
C TRP A 218 -6.75 -6.65 1.47
N LEU A 219 -6.82 -7.94 1.80
CA LEU A 219 -7.35 -8.93 0.85
C LEU A 219 -8.88 -8.83 0.80
N ARG A 220 -9.47 -8.51 -0.36
CA ARG A 220 -10.93 -8.42 -0.51
C ARG A 220 -11.60 -9.79 -0.36
N ASN A 221 -12.85 -9.80 0.10
CA ASN A 221 -13.66 -11.02 0.21
C ASN A 221 -13.84 -11.79 -1.10
N ASP A 222 -13.90 -11.08 -2.22
CA ASP A 222 -14.20 -11.57 -3.57
C ASP A 222 -12.95 -11.76 -4.44
N ALA A 223 -11.76 -11.58 -3.87
CA ALA A 223 -10.51 -11.60 -4.62
C ALA A 223 -10.03 -13.00 -5.02
N LEU A 224 -10.61 -14.06 -4.43
CA LEU A 224 -10.26 -15.45 -4.68
C LEU A 224 -11.53 -16.31 -4.77
N PRO A 225 -11.50 -17.42 -5.53
CA PRO A 225 -12.52 -18.45 -5.44
C PRO A 225 -12.69 -18.95 -4.00
N GLU A 226 -13.92 -19.31 -3.61
CA GLU A 226 -14.27 -19.61 -2.20
C GLU A 226 -13.33 -20.64 -1.54
N ASP A 227 -13.00 -21.72 -2.24
CA ASP A 227 -12.12 -22.77 -1.71
C ASP A 227 -10.67 -22.30 -1.52
N THR A 228 -10.19 -21.46 -2.43
CA THR A 228 -8.87 -20.82 -2.30
C THR A 228 -8.88 -19.79 -1.19
N MET A 229 -9.96 -19.01 -1.04
CA MET A 229 -10.12 -18.05 0.05
C MET A 229 -10.11 -18.75 1.40
N ARG A 230 -10.85 -19.86 1.57
CA ARG A 230 -10.81 -20.70 2.78
C ARG A 230 -9.39 -21.16 3.11
N THR A 231 -8.62 -21.55 2.08
CA THR A 231 -7.22 -21.94 2.24
C THR A 231 -6.37 -20.76 2.69
N ALA A 232 -6.50 -19.60 2.05
CA ALA A 232 -5.77 -18.38 2.41
C ALA A 232 -6.09 -17.95 3.86
N ILE A 233 -7.36 -17.95 4.26
CA ILE A 233 -7.79 -17.63 5.62
C ILE A 233 -7.08 -18.52 6.65
N ARG A 234 -7.05 -19.83 6.41
CA ARG A 234 -6.38 -20.77 7.32
C ARG A 234 -4.87 -20.58 7.32
N MET A 235 -4.26 -20.50 6.15
CA MET A 235 -2.80 -20.46 6.01
C MET A 235 -2.20 -19.16 6.51
N PHE A 236 -2.89 -18.03 6.33
CA PHE A 236 -2.42 -16.69 6.76
C PHE A 236 -3.08 -16.21 8.06
N HIS A 237 -3.90 -17.05 8.72
CA HIS A 237 -4.65 -16.70 9.94
C HIS A 237 -5.43 -15.39 9.79
N LEU A 238 -6.16 -15.27 8.68
CA LEU A 238 -6.84 -14.04 8.33
C LEU A 238 -8.07 -13.80 9.22
N LYS A 239 -8.28 -12.54 9.59
CA LYS A 239 -9.47 -12.02 10.26
C LYS A 239 -10.11 -10.96 9.39
N GLN A 240 -11.44 -10.97 9.39
CA GLN A 240 -12.22 -10.05 8.60
C GLN A 240 -12.51 -8.77 9.37
N THR A 241 -12.24 -7.62 8.74
CA THR A 241 -12.57 -6.28 9.25
C THR A 241 -13.09 -5.44 8.09
N ALA A 242 -14.29 -4.88 8.22
CA ALA A 242 -14.90 -3.96 7.25
C ALA A 242 -14.90 -4.47 5.77
N GLY A 243 -15.09 -5.79 5.56
CA GLY A 243 -15.13 -6.38 4.21
C GLY A 243 -13.77 -6.80 3.64
N TYR A 244 -12.70 -6.64 4.40
CA TYR A 244 -11.33 -7.03 4.05
C TYR A 244 -10.77 -8.04 5.04
N TRP A 245 -9.81 -8.83 4.56
CA TRP A 245 -9.08 -9.82 5.35
C TRP A 245 -7.67 -9.34 5.66
N PHE A 246 -7.28 -9.49 6.93
CA PHE A 246 -5.98 -9.13 7.45
C PHE A 246 -5.39 -10.31 8.23
N SER A 247 -4.11 -10.59 8.07
CA SER A 247 -3.42 -11.54 8.94
C SER A 247 -3.40 -11.02 10.37
N LYS A 248 -3.75 -11.88 11.32
CA LYS A 248 -3.52 -11.56 12.73
C LYS A 248 -2.02 -11.58 12.99
N ASP A 249 -1.51 -10.56 13.66
CA ASP A 249 -0.12 -10.56 14.10
C ASP A 249 0.14 -11.83 14.92
N THR A 250 1.11 -12.63 14.49
CA THR A 250 1.50 -13.86 15.17
C THR A 250 2.48 -13.46 16.27
N ALA A 251 1.93 -12.96 17.37
CA ALA A 251 2.64 -12.84 18.64
C ALA A 251 3.14 -14.21 19.11
#